data_AF-A0A2U1QHK0-F1
#
_entry.id   AF-A0A2U1QHK0-F1
#
_cell.length_a   1.000
_cell.length_b   1.000
_cell.length_c   1.000
_cell.angle_alpha   90.00
_cell.angle_beta   90.00
_cell.angle_gamma   90.00
#
_symmetry.space_group_name_H-M   'P 1'
#
loop_
_entity.id
_entity.type
_entity.pdbx_description
1 polymer ?
#
loop_
_entity_poly.entity_id
_entity_poly.type
_entity_poly.pdbx_seq_one_letter_code
_entity_poly.pdbx_strand_id
1 'polypeptide(L)'
;MGTLPQAKHLPVIDLRLENLNPTSSTLVTTCGEVMRALEEYGCFIAMEIVLEYSKAVAELEHVVMRIIAKSYGIEESYESLLGSKTCLLRLTKYLIPQVKENKTIIGIYAHTDKTFTSILDK
;
A
#
# COMPACT_ATOMS: atom_id res chain seq x y z
N MET A 1 -18.87 -33.71 1.55
CA MET A 1 -18.65 -32.55 2.45
C MET A 1 -17.45 -31.80 1.92
N GLY A 2 -17.64 -30.63 1.32
CA GLY A 2 -16.52 -29.75 0.95
C GLY A 2 -16.02 -29.04 2.20
N THR A 3 -14.75 -29.21 2.54
CA THR A 3 -14.09 -28.46 3.62
C THR A 3 -14.02 -26.98 3.22
N LEU A 4 -14.35 -26.08 4.14
CA LEU A 4 -14.13 -24.65 3.92
C LEU A 4 -12.64 -24.40 3.64
N PRO A 5 -12.28 -23.53 2.67
CA PRO A 5 -10.90 -23.12 2.51
C PRO A 5 -10.44 -22.46 3.82
N GLN A 6 -9.44 -23.06 4.46
CA GLN A 6 -8.82 -22.51 5.66
C GLN A 6 -8.26 -21.14 5.29
N ALA A 7 -8.66 -20.10 6.05
CA ALA A 7 -8.17 -18.75 5.84
C ALA A 7 -6.65 -18.76 5.98
N LYS A 8 -5.95 -18.62 4.85
CA LYS A 8 -4.49 -18.52 4.85
C LYS A 8 -4.13 -17.17 5.43
N HIS A 9 -3.43 -17.16 6.56
CA HIS A 9 -2.90 -15.93 7.15
C HIS A 9 -1.92 -15.30 6.16
N LEU A 10 -2.07 -14.00 5.89
CA LEU A 10 -1.12 -13.29 5.02
C LEU A 10 0.26 -13.26 5.67
N PRO A 11 1.35 -13.43 4.90
CA PRO A 11 2.70 -13.31 5.43
C PRO A 11 2.94 -11.88 5.93
N VAL A 12 3.57 -11.77 7.10
CA VAL A 12 3.99 -10.50 7.69
C VAL A 12 5.50 -10.40 7.53
N ILE A 13 5.97 -9.36 6.86
CA ILE A 13 7.37 -9.17 6.53
C ILE A 13 7.87 -7.89 7.21
N ASP A 14 8.97 -8.03 7.92
CA ASP A 14 9.64 -6.94 8.60
C ASP A 14 10.58 -6.19 7.65
N LEU A 15 10.22 -4.95 7.34
CA LEU A 15 10.96 -4.07 6.44
C LEU A 15 11.75 -2.98 7.20
N ARG A 16 12.28 -3.25 8.40
CA ARG A 16 13.19 -2.35 9.10
C ARG A 16 14.37 -1.90 8.24
N LEU A 17 14.84 -0.66 8.44
CA LEU A 17 15.95 -0.09 7.69
C LEU A 17 17.25 -0.91 7.84
N GLU A 18 17.45 -1.47 9.04
CA GLU A 18 18.55 -2.38 9.37
C GLU A 18 18.55 -3.62 8.47
N ASN A 19 17.36 -4.17 8.18
CA ASN A 19 17.18 -5.34 7.34
C ASN A 19 17.36 -5.03 5.84
N LEU A 20 17.18 -3.76 5.45
CA LEU A 20 17.24 -3.28 4.06
C LEU A 20 18.63 -2.76 3.64
N ASN A 21 19.64 -2.86 4.50
CA ASN A 21 20.98 -2.41 4.19
C ASN A 21 21.61 -3.26 3.05
N PRO A 22 22.09 -2.65 1.93
CA PRO A 22 22.71 -3.36 0.80
C PRO A 22 23.85 -4.31 1.15
N THR A 23 24.56 -4.02 2.25
CA THR A 23 25.68 -4.83 2.75
C THR A 23 25.27 -5.91 3.74
N SER A 24 24.00 -5.97 4.15
CA SER A 24 23.52 -6.93 5.13
C SER A 24 23.09 -8.25 4.49
N SER A 25 23.49 -9.37 5.10
CA SER A 25 23.00 -10.70 4.74
C SER A 25 21.48 -10.84 4.95
N THR A 26 20.88 -10.01 5.80
CA THR A 26 19.42 -9.99 6.04
C THR A 26 18.63 -9.52 4.82
N LEU A 27 19.21 -8.65 3.98
CA LEU A 27 18.54 -8.11 2.80
C LEU A 27 18.16 -9.22 1.81
N VAL A 28 19.08 -10.19 1.60
CA VAL A 28 18.84 -11.33 0.72
C VAL A 28 17.68 -12.18 1.23
N THR A 29 17.63 -12.40 2.55
CA THR A 29 16.52 -13.13 3.20
C THR A 29 15.20 -12.38 3.03
N THR A 30 15.16 -11.09 3.35
CA THR A 30 13.95 -10.26 3.20
C THR A 30 13.47 -10.19 1.75
N CYS A 31 14.37 -10.08 0.76
CA CYS A 31 14.01 -10.14 -0.66
C CYS A 31 13.37 -11.47 -1.05
N GLY A 32 13.89 -12.59 -0.55
CA GLY A 32 13.31 -13.92 -0.76
C GLY A 32 11.92 -14.07 -0.15
N GLU A 33 11.71 -13.52 1.05
CA GLU A 33 10.41 -13.52 1.72
C GLU A 33 9.37 -12.70 0.96
N VAL A 34 9.76 -11.51 0.46
CA VAL A 34 8.88 -10.65 -0.35
C VAL A 34 8.51 -11.35 -1.66
N MET A 35 9.48 -11.95 -2.35
CA MET A 35 9.23 -12.67 -3.60
C MET A 35 8.24 -13.81 -3.39
N ARG A 36 8.49 -14.68 -2.42
CA ARG A 36 7.62 -15.81 -2.08
C ARG A 36 6.22 -15.35 -1.71
N ALA A 37 6.10 -14.28 -0.93
CA ALA A 37 4.80 -13.76 -0.55
C ALA A 37 3.99 -13.25 -1.75
N LEU A 38 4.64 -12.57 -2.70
CA LEU A 38 3.99 -12.11 -3.93
C LEU A 38 3.61 -13.27 -4.85
N GLU A 39 4.45 -14.30 -4.96
CA GLU A 39 4.18 -15.50 -5.76
C GLU A 39 3.03 -16.33 -5.21
N GLU A 40 3.01 -16.58 -3.90
CA GLU A 40 2.05 -17.48 -3.26
C GLU A 40 0.72 -16.79 -2.87
N TYR A 41 0.77 -15.51 -2.51
CA TYR A 41 -0.36 -14.79 -1.91
C TYR A 41 -0.75 -13.53 -2.70
N GLY A 42 0.11 -13.02 -3.59
CA GLY A 42 -0.08 -11.74 -4.29
C GLY A 42 0.02 -10.49 -3.40
N CYS A 43 0.07 -10.65 -2.07
CA CYS A 43 0.22 -9.55 -1.11
C CYS A 43 0.84 -10.04 0.21
N PHE A 44 1.32 -9.10 1.02
CA PHE A 44 1.86 -9.33 2.36
C PHE A 44 1.65 -8.09 3.24
N ILE A 45 1.78 -8.27 4.55
CA ILE A 45 1.73 -7.18 5.53
C ILE A 45 3.16 -6.71 5.79
N ALA A 46 3.46 -5.44 5.51
CA ALA A 46 4.77 -4.85 5.82
C ALA A 46 4.73 -4.14 7.18
N MET A 47 5.65 -4.47 8.08
CA MET A 47 5.41 -4.24 9.51
C MET A 47 5.91 -2.91 10.09
N GLU A 48 7.04 -2.34 9.65
CA GLU A 48 7.61 -1.17 10.35
C GLU A 48 7.61 0.10 9.51
N ILE A 49 8.50 0.24 8.52
CA ILE A 49 8.60 1.48 7.73
C ILE A 49 7.27 1.81 7.03
N VAL A 50 6.66 0.79 6.42
CA VAL A 50 5.39 0.94 5.71
C VAL A 50 4.26 1.28 6.68
N LEU A 51 4.31 0.75 7.91
CA LEU A 51 3.30 1.02 8.93
C LEU A 51 3.41 2.46 9.44
N GLU A 52 4.61 2.93 9.78
CA GLU A 52 4.85 4.32 10.19
C GLU A 52 4.44 5.31 9.10
N TYR A 53 4.88 5.06 7.86
CA TYR A 53 4.46 5.86 6.71
C TYR A 53 2.94 5.84 6.54
N SER A 54 2.30 4.66 6.62
CA SER A 54 0.85 4.53 6.47
C SER A 54 0.07 5.31 7.53
N LYS A 55 0.57 5.34 8.78
CA LYS A 55 -0.04 6.10 9.88
C LYS A 55 0.05 7.60 9.61
N ALA A 56 1.25 8.08 9.26
CA ALA A 56 1.45 9.51 8.95
C ALA A 56 0.56 9.96 7.79
N VAL A 57 0.46 9.17 6.72
CA VAL A 57 -0.41 9.48 5.57
C VAL A 57 -1.89 9.40 5.93
N ALA A 58 -2.32 8.44 6.77
CA ALA A 58 -3.70 8.33 7.23
C ALA A 58 -4.11 9.53 8.12
N GLU A 59 -3.21 10.02 8.98
CA GLU A 59 -3.45 11.22 9.78
C GLU A 59 -3.60 12.48 8.91
N LEU A 60 -2.76 12.61 7.88
CA LEU A 60 -2.87 13.69 6.89
C LEU A 60 -4.21 13.62 6.15
N GLU A 61 -4.58 12.42 5.68
CA GLU A 61 -5.85 12.17 4.99
C GLU A 61 -7.05 12.59 5.84
N HIS A 62 -7.00 12.29 7.13
CA HIS A 62 -8.02 12.69 8.10
C HIS A 62 -8.11 14.21 8.27
N VAL A 63 -6.97 14.93 8.35
CA VAL A 63 -6.98 16.40 8.40
C VAL A 63 -7.61 17.00 7.14
N VAL A 64 -7.21 16.53 5.96
CA VAL A 64 -7.74 17.01 4.68
C VAL A 64 -9.25 16.77 4.60
N MET A 65 -9.70 15.58 4.99
CA MET A 65 -11.12 15.23 4.92
C MET A 65 -11.99 15.99 5.90
N ARG A 66 -11.48 16.35 7.09
CA ARG A 66 -12.19 17.27 8.00
C ARG A 66 -12.33 18.67 7.41
N ILE A 67 -11.29 19.18 6.75
CA ILE A 67 -11.36 20.48 6.06
C ILE A 67 -12.44 20.44 4.96
N ILE A 68 -12.47 19.35 4.18
CA ILE A 68 -13.50 19.13 3.16
C ILE A 68 -14.89 19.06 3.81
N ALA A 69 -15.09 18.19 4.80
CA ALA A 69 -16.37 18.02 5.48
C ALA A 69 -16.89 19.35 6.04
N LYS A 70 -16.00 20.16 6.63
CA LYS A 70 -16.33 21.50 7.13
C LYS A 70 -16.74 22.47 6.04
N SER A 71 -16.08 22.43 4.89
CA SER A 71 -16.47 23.29 3.75
C SER A 71 -17.87 22.97 3.22
N TYR A 72 -18.33 21.72 3.38
CA TYR A 72 -19.65 21.26 2.96
C TYR A 72 -20.70 21.26 4.09
N GLY A 73 -20.32 21.60 5.34
CA GLY A 73 -21.22 21.60 6.49
C GLY A 73 -21.72 20.20 6.90
N ILE A 74 -20.89 19.17 6.70
CA ILE A 74 -21.22 17.76 6.96
C ILE A 74 -20.31 17.12 8.03
N GLU A 75 -19.75 17.91 8.94
CA GLU A 75 -18.77 17.47 9.93
C GLU A 75 -19.29 16.33 10.80
N GLU A 76 -20.53 16.41 11.30
CA GLU A 76 -21.11 15.36 12.14
C GLU A 76 -21.21 14.02 11.43
N SER A 77 -21.60 14.04 10.14
CA SER A 77 -21.68 12.82 9.32
C SER A 77 -20.31 12.22 9.09
N TYR A 78 -19.28 13.06 8.86
CA TYR A 78 -17.91 12.60 8.69
C TYR A 78 -17.34 11.98 9.98
N GLU A 79 -17.56 12.62 11.14
CA GLU A 79 -17.14 12.10 12.45
C GLU A 79 -17.73 10.71 12.75
N SER A 80 -18.97 10.46 12.34
CA SER A 80 -19.58 9.13 12.47
C SER A 80 -18.87 8.03 11.65
N LEU A 81 -18.17 8.41 10.57
CA LEU A 81 -17.54 7.49 9.63
C LEU A 81 -16.10 7.11 10.01
N LEU A 82 -15.48 7.89 10.90
CA LEU A 82 -14.08 7.78 11.28
C LEU A 82 -13.69 6.40 11.84
N GLY A 83 -14.58 5.78 12.62
CA GLY A 83 -14.35 4.44 13.19
C GLY A 83 -14.46 3.28 12.19
N SER A 84 -14.99 3.53 10.98
CA SER A 84 -15.26 2.50 9.97
C SER A 84 -14.35 2.63 8.73
N LYS A 85 -13.45 3.61 8.73
CA LYS A 85 -12.67 3.94 7.54
C LYS A 85 -11.52 2.97 7.32
N THR A 86 -11.45 2.38 6.14
CA THR A 86 -10.32 1.57 5.70
C THR A 86 -9.43 2.40 4.77
N CYS A 87 -8.12 2.38 5.04
CA CYS A 87 -7.12 3.02 4.18
C CYS A 87 -6.38 1.95 3.38
N LEU A 88 -6.20 2.18 2.07
CA LEU A 88 -5.43 1.32 1.20
C LEU A 88 -4.11 2.01 0.83
N LEU A 89 -2.98 1.45 1.27
CA LEU A 89 -1.66 1.87 0.84
C LEU A 89 -1.19 0.97 -0.31
N ARG A 90 -0.77 1.58 -1.42
CA ARG A 90 -0.23 0.88 -2.60
C ARG A 90 1.19 1.35 -2.89
N LEU A 91 2.15 0.44 -2.80
CA LEU A 91 3.54 0.67 -3.21
C LEU A 91 3.71 0.14 -4.64
N THR A 92 4.00 1.03 -5.61
CA THR A 92 4.11 0.65 -7.03
C THR A 92 5.49 1.00 -7.56
N LYS A 93 6.19 0.03 -8.16
CA LYS A 93 7.47 0.24 -8.86
C LYS A 93 7.27 0.03 -10.35
N TYR A 94 7.51 1.07 -11.15
CA TYR A 94 7.50 0.95 -12.60
C TYR A 94 8.87 0.53 -13.12
N LEU A 95 8.89 -0.44 -14.03
CA LEU A 95 10.13 -0.86 -14.69
C LEU A 95 10.50 0.15 -15.78
N ILE A 96 11.79 0.41 -15.90
CA ILE A 96 12.34 1.19 -17.01
C ILE A 96 12.43 0.25 -18.23
N PRO A 97 11.82 0.60 -19.38
CA PRO A 97 11.95 -0.19 -20.61
C PRO A 97 13.41 -0.41 -21.01
N GLN A 98 13.82 -1.67 -21.21
CA GLN A 98 15.22 -2.07 -21.44
C GLN A 98 15.64 -2.12 -22.92
N VAL A 99 14.78 -1.77 -23.89
CA VAL A 99 15.14 -1.81 -25.32
C VAL A 99 14.55 -0.62 -26.06
N LYS A 100 15.29 -0.12 -27.06
CA LYS A 100 14.84 0.80 -28.13
C LYS A 100 13.74 0.17 -29.00
N GLU A 101 12.69 -0.37 -28.40
CA GLU A 101 11.48 -0.64 -29.15
C GLU A 101 10.77 0.69 -29.35
N ASN A 102 10.41 1.01 -30.59
CA ASN A 102 9.69 2.23 -30.96
C ASN A 102 8.25 2.28 -30.40
N LYS A 103 7.94 1.48 -29.37
CA LYS A 103 6.64 1.38 -28.72
C LYS A 103 6.76 1.88 -27.29
N THR A 104 5.96 2.90 -26.96
CA THR A 104 5.79 3.37 -25.59
C THR A 104 5.21 2.23 -24.75
N ILE A 105 5.99 1.71 -23.80
CA ILE A 105 5.49 0.75 -22.81
C ILE A 105 4.73 1.54 -21.74
N ILE A 106 3.40 1.41 -21.74
CA ILE A 106 2.52 2.07 -20.77
C ILE A 106 2.36 1.13 -19.57
N GLY A 107 2.85 1.54 -18.40
CA GLY A 107 2.73 0.73 -17.17
C GLY A 107 1.31 0.72 -16.59
N ILE A 108 0.61 1.86 -16.65
CA ILE A 108 -0.77 2.00 -16.21
C ILE A 108 -1.50 2.89 -17.21
N TYR A 109 -2.68 2.45 -17.65
CA TYR A 109 -3.55 3.26 -18.50
C TYR A 109 -4.21 4.38 -17.69
N ALA A 110 -4.63 5.43 -18.38
CA ALA A 110 -5.42 6.50 -17.77
C ALA A 110 -6.67 5.91 -17.10
N HIS A 111 -6.85 6.21 -15.81
CA HIS A 111 -7.96 5.72 -15.01
C HIS A 111 -8.23 6.70 -13.86
N THR A 112 -9.37 6.52 -13.20
CA THR A 112 -9.69 7.15 -11.93
C THR A 112 -9.68 6.10 -10.83
N ASP A 113 -9.20 6.47 -9.65
CA ASP A 113 -9.36 5.62 -8.49
C ASP A 113 -10.84 5.49 -8.11
N LYS A 114 -11.20 4.34 -7.53
CA LYS A 114 -12.55 4.10 -7.01
C LYS A 114 -12.76 4.69 -5.61
N THR A 115 -11.67 5.05 -4.93
CA THR A 115 -11.70 5.64 -3.59
C THR A 115 -12.15 7.09 -3.67
N PHE A 116 -12.69 7.61 -2.56
CA PHE A 116 -13.11 9.01 -2.48
C PHE A 116 -11.93 9.98 -2.60
N THR A 117 -10.79 9.62 -1.99
CA THR A 117 -9.55 10.40 -1.96
C THR A 117 -8.35 9.47 -2.20
N SER A 118 -7.30 10.03 -2.79
CA SER A 118 -6.01 9.36 -2.98
C SER A 118 -4.89 10.36 -2.70
N ILE A 119 -3.87 9.91 -1.96
CA ILE A 119 -2.62 10.67 -1.74
C ILE A 119 -1.53 9.95 -2.55
N LEU A 120 -0.91 10.68 -3.48
CA LEU A 120 0.16 10.17 -4.33
C LEU A 120 1.49 10.83 -3.96
N ASP A 121 2.46 10.00 -3.58
CA ASP A 121 3.86 10.39 -3.40
C ASP A 121 4.69 9.85 -4.58
N LYS A 122 5.65 10.64 -5.09
CA LYS A 122 6.36 10.39 -6.36
C LYS A 122 7.87 10.26 -6.18
#